data_AF-A0A7C5AMI3-F1
#
_entry.id   AF-A0A7C5AMI3-F1
#
_cell.length_a   1.000
_cell.length_b   1.000
_cell.length_c   1.000
_cell.angle_alpha   90.00
_cell.angle_beta   90.00
_cell.angle_gamma   90.00
#
_symmetry.space_group_name_H-M   'P 1'
#
loop_
_entity.id
_entity.type
_entity.pdbx_description
1 polymer ?
#
loop_
_entity_poly.entity_id
_entity_poly.type
_entity_poly.pdbx_seq_one_letter_code
_entity_poly.pdbx_strand_id
1 'polypeptide(L)'
;MRRKSSVAGVSLRPFPYPYRAALALCSDIDGCDRPTFEAVHRFLNDPEQGLGLPVADSLFPVGQEPGQLAFFLPEGHTPGPDAELILEALRSGLIDTLHSWGDFNNSPPDPGRLRALAESFTGRLAAEGLKVRVWVNHGDSLNYQNLPSRLQPNYQGDDPASPYYTADLIRKLGVKFAWCSELAPWPLSPRRLPVARFLARCSGNMGKNLLKLFLGRWRQRRPAASLTRLCQPRFLADGSQILAFTRFNSHPEGLWGRPNRHTLRYALHPMILEELLAQEGFLVVYTHLGRPRVSEGELFPEPDLKALQHLCHHYQAGRIWVAPTAQLLGFWLLRHYLLWFPEKREERLVIYLQAMDDPTTGWRLPQLEELAGLCFYTPWPEATCLRLASQDLPVRVYPPDHTGQWSVGLPPLPPPGLEALES
;
A
#
# COMPACT_ATOMS: atom_id res chain seq x y z
N MET A 1 -13.95 13.76 -15.63
CA MET A 1 -14.15 13.55 -17.09
C MET A 1 -12.75 13.42 -17.70
N ARG A 2 -12.30 12.23 -18.15
CA ARG A 2 -10.95 12.09 -18.73
C ARG A 2 -10.92 12.81 -20.08
N ARG A 3 -10.22 13.95 -20.18
CA ARG A 3 -9.97 14.59 -21.48
C ARG A 3 -9.15 13.61 -22.34
N LYS A 4 -9.66 13.26 -23.53
CA LYS A 4 -8.83 12.58 -24.54
C LYS A 4 -7.66 13.51 -24.86
N SER A 5 -6.46 12.95 -24.97
CA SER A 5 -5.27 13.68 -25.44
C SER A 5 -5.61 14.43 -26.73
N SER A 6 -5.28 15.72 -26.80
CA SER A 6 -5.38 16.53 -28.01
C SER A 6 -4.40 16.07 -29.10
N VAL A 7 -3.32 15.39 -28.70
CA VAL A 7 -2.30 14.85 -29.61
C VAL A 7 -2.49 13.34 -29.74
N ALA A 8 -2.68 12.86 -30.97
CA ALA A 8 -2.84 11.43 -31.25
C ALA A 8 -1.59 10.64 -30.84
N GLY A 9 -1.79 9.44 -30.29
CA GLY A 9 -0.69 8.55 -29.88
C GLY A 9 -0.06 8.84 -28.52
N VAL A 10 -0.49 9.89 -27.81
CA VAL A 10 0.02 10.20 -26.46
C VAL A 10 -0.92 9.63 -25.40
N SER A 11 -0.39 8.80 -24.49
CA SER A 11 -1.18 8.26 -23.39
C SER A 11 -0.35 7.91 -22.16
N LEU A 12 -0.96 8.03 -20.99
CA LEU A 12 -0.34 7.70 -19.71
C LEU A 12 -0.26 6.18 -19.51
N ARG A 13 0.93 5.66 -19.25
CA ARG A 13 1.15 4.23 -18.94
C ARG A 13 0.35 3.79 -17.71
N PRO A 14 -0.11 2.53 -17.67
CA PRO A 14 -0.86 2.03 -16.51
C PRO A 14 0.03 1.77 -15.29
N PHE A 15 1.32 1.48 -15.50
CA PHE A 15 2.33 1.16 -14.47
C PHE A 15 3.69 1.77 -14.86
N PRO A 16 4.64 1.89 -13.92
CA PRO A 16 6.01 2.26 -14.24
C PRO A 16 6.63 1.33 -15.29
N TYR A 17 7.53 1.86 -16.12
CA TYR A 17 8.29 1.04 -17.05
C TYR A 17 9.18 0.03 -16.28
N PRO A 18 9.33 -1.23 -16.75
CA PRO A 18 8.69 -1.87 -17.91
C PRO A 18 7.36 -2.57 -17.62
N TYR A 19 6.86 -2.47 -16.39
CA TYR A 19 5.83 -3.34 -15.84
C TYR A 19 4.43 -3.16 -16.43
N ARG A 20 3.62 -4.21 -16.28
CA ARG A 20 2.21 -4.26 -16.73
C ARG A 20 1.21 -4.66 -15.65
N ALA A 21 1.67 -4.98 -14.46
CA ALA A 21 0.86 -5.19 -13.27
C ALA A 21 1.68 -4.78 -12.04
N ALA A 22 1.04 -4.63 -10.88
CA ALA A 22 1.71 -4.26 -9.64
C ALA A 22 1.28 -5.13 -8.45
N LEU A 23 2.22 -5.41 -7.55
CA LEU A 23 2.03 -6.19 -6.34
C LEU A 23 2.78 -5.54 -5.17
N ALA A 24 2.13 -5.45 -4.01
CA ALA A 24 2.78 -5.15 -2.73
C ALA A 24 2.52 -6.29 -1.74
N LEU A 25 3.54 -6.69 -0.99
CA LEU A 25 3.36 -7.46 0.24
C LEU A 25 3.11 -6.45 1.37
N CYS A 26 1.88 -6.42 1.87
CA CYS A 26 1.45 -5.51 2.94
C CYS A 26 1.49 -6.31 4.25
N SER A 27 2.67 -6.33 4.85
CA SER A 27 2.96 -7.11 6.05
C SER A 27 2.51 -6.38 7.31
N ASP A 28 1.84 -7.12 8.19
CA ASP A 28 1.49 -6.69 9.55
C ASP A 28 2.58 -7.21 10.51
N ILE A 29 3.12 -6.32 11.35
CA ILE A 29 4.32 -6.56 12.18
C ILE A 29 4.06 -7.48 13.40
N ASP A 30 2.87 -8.05 13.51
CA ASP A 30 2.46 -8.85 14.65
C ASP A 30 3.47 -9.92 15.00
N GLY A 31 3.91 -9.96 16.26
CA GLY A 31 4.82 -10.98 16.79
C GLY A 31 6.20 -11.03 16.14
N CYS A 32 6.53 -10.09 15.25
CA CYS A 32 7.86 -9.94 14.67
C CYS A 32 8.83 -9.47 15.74
N ASP A 33 9.99 -10.11 15.86
CA ASP A 33 11.11 -9.60 16.64
C ASP A 33 12.19 -8.99 15.72
N ARG A 34 13.16 -8.28 16.30
CA ARG A 34 14.26 -7.67 15.54
C ARG A 34 15.01 -8.68 14.65
N PRO A 35 15.51 -9.83 15.16
CA PRO A 35 16.23 -10.79 14.33
C PRO A 35 15.42 -11.29 13.14
N THR A 36 14.11 -11.46 13.32
CA THR A 36 13.20 -11.84 12.23
C THR A 36 13.02 -10.75 11.21
N PHE A 37 12.80 -9.51 11.65
CA PHE A 37 12.70 -8.36 10.76
C PHE A 37 13.96 -8.25 9.88
N GLU A 38 15.14 -8.25 10.50
CA GLU A 38 16.41 -8.13 9.78
C GLU A 38 16.64 -9.28 8.79
N ALA A 39 16.42 -10.53 9.22
CA ALA A 39 16.62 -11.70 8.36
C ALA A 39 15.67 -11.69 7.16
N VAL A 40 14.39 -11.36 7.37
CA VAL A 40 13.40 -11.28 6.30
C VAL A 40 13.73 -10.15 5.33
N HIS A 41 14.01 -8.94 5.82
CA HIS A 41 14.25 -7.80 4.95
C HIS A 41 15.56 -7.93 4.19
N ARG A 42 16.62 -8.50 4.79
CA ARG A 42 17.84 -8.85 4.07
C ARG A 42 17.55 -9.86 2.95
N PHE A 43 16.83 -10.94 3.25
CA PHE A 43 16.51 -11.95 2.23
C PHE A 43 15.62 -11.41 1.10
N LEU A 44 14.64 -10.57 1.40
CA LEU A 44 13.71 -10.08 0.39
C LEU A 44 14.31 -8.93 -0.43
N ASN A 45 14.94 -7.94 0.19
CA ASN A 45 15.30 -6.68 -0.46
C ASN A 45 16.73 -6.65 -1.00
N ASP A 46 17.66 -7.45 -0.48
CA ASP A 46 19.05 -7.48 -0.96
C ASP A 46 19.12 -8.09 -2.38
N PRO A 47 19.57 -7.34 -3.41
CA PRO A 47 19.70 -7.87 -4.76
C PRO A 47 20.93 -8.77 -4.96
N GLU A 48 21.92 -8.70 -4.08
CA GLU A 48 23.16 -9.48 -4.16
C GLU A 48 23.06 -10.79 -3.38
N GLN A 49 22.47 -10.74 -2.17
CA GLN A 49 22.38 -11.88 -1.26
C GLN A 49 20.97 -12.47 -1.15
N GLY A 50 19.97 -11.75 -1.65
CA GLY A 50 18.55 -12.10 -1.52
C GLY A 50 17.81 -12.12 -2.86
N LEU A 51 16.51 -11.78 -2.83
CA LEU A 51 15.64 -11.76 -4.01
C LEU A 51 15.58 -10.40 -4.73
N GLY A 52 16.12 -9.32 -4.12
CA GLY A 52 16.02 -7.96 -4.67
C GLY A 52 14.57 -7.46 -4.88
N LEU A 53 13.61 -8.01 -4.15
CA LEU A 53 12.20 -7.62 -4.17
C LEU A 53 11.97 -6.42 -3.24
N PRO A 54 11.49 -5.26 -3.73
CA PRO A 54 11.23 -4.09 -2.90
C PRO A 54 10.02 -4.31 -1.99
N VAL A 55 10.26 -4.69 -0.74
CA VAL A 55 9.24 -5.07 0.25
C VAL A 55 9.46 -4.28 1.53
N ALA A 56 8.41 -3.60 1.97
CA ALA A 56 8.34 -2.91 3.26
C ALA A 56 7.43 -3.66 4.23
N ASP A 57 7.56 -3.35 5.52
CA ASP A 57 6.71 -3.83 6.61
C ASP A 57 5.94 -2.67 7.27
N SER A 58 5.14 -3.03 8.25
CA SER A 58 4.50 -2.10 9.16
C SER A 58 5.25 -2.01 10.50
N LEU A 59 4.77 -1.14 11.38
CA LEU A 59 5.28 -1.00 12.75
C LEU A 59 4.12 -0.85 13.75
N PHE A 60 4.39 -1.20 15.01
CA PHE A 60 3.62 -0.76 16.16
C PHE A 60 4.41 0.27 16.97
N PRO A 61 3.78 1.39 17.37
CA PRO A 61 4.35 2.27 18.37
C PRO A 61 4.54 1.54 19.71
N VAL A 62 3.57 0.71 20.13
CA VAL A 62 3.68 -0.16 21.31
C VAL A 62 3.25 -1.58 20.93
N GLY A 63 4.14 -2.55 21.17
CA GLY A 63 3.85 -3.97 21.00
C GLY A 63 3.13 -4.58 22.21
N GLN A 64 2.48 -5.72 22.01
CA GLN A 64 1.83 -6.47 23.10
C GLN A 64 2.71 -7.62 23.60
N GLU A 65 3.46 -8.27 22.70
CA GLU A 65 4.23 -9.47 23.02
C GLU A 65 5.66 -9.12 23.49
N PRO A 66 6.22 -9.84 24.47
CA PRO A 66 7.63 -9.71 24.83
C PRO A 66 8.57 -9.92 23.63
N GLY A 67 9.50 -8.98 23.46
CA GLY A 67 10.48 -9.00 22.38
C GLY A 67 9.91 -8.68 20.99
N GLN A 68 8.65 -8.26 20.88
CA GLN A 68 8.09 -7.77 19.64
C GLN A 68 8.72 -6.42 19.27
N LEU A 69 9.08 -6.27 18.00
CA LEU A 69 9.58 -5.04 17.42
C LEU A 69 8.55 -3.92 17.60
N ALA A 70 8.89 -2.91 18.41
CA ALA A 70 8.03 -1.77 18.69
C ALA A 70 8.85 -0.51 19.01
N PHE A 71 8.26 0.66 18.79
CA PHE A 71 8.96 1.92 18.97
C PHE A 71 9.21 2.28 20.44
N PHE A 72 8.18 2.12 21.27
CA PHE A 72 8.22 2.43 22.69
C PHE A 72 8.19 1.15 23.54
N LEU A 73 8.69 1.28 24.77
CA LEU A 73 8.40 0.33 25.84
C LEU A 73 6.89 0.30 26.17
N PRO A 74 6.37 -0.73 26.88
CA PRO A 74 4.93 -0.91 27.12
C PRO A 74 4.21 0.28 27.78
N GLU A 75 4.93 1.15 28.50
CA GLU A 75 4.40 2.38 29.07
C GLU A 75 4.10 3.49 28.03
N GLY A 76 4.52 3.30 26.77
CA GLY A 76 4.08 4.08 25.61
C GLY A 76 4.70 5.47 25.43
N HIS A 77 5.81 5.77 26.10
CA HIS A 77 6.49 7.08 25.96
C HIS A 77 8.02 7.00 26.01
N THR A 78 8.58 5.98 26.67
CA THR A 78 10.03 5.72 26.65
C THR A 78 10.40 4.95 25.39
N PRO A 79 11.30 5.46 24.51
CA PRO A 79 11.78 4.69 23.37
C PRO A 79 12.34 3.33 23.80
N GLY A 80 11.94 2.28 23.08
CA GLY A 80 12.43 0.92 23.29
C GLY A 80 13.80 0.68 22.65
N PRO A 81 14.36 -0.53 22.82
CA PRO A 81 15.65 -0.88 22.21
C PRO A 81 15.62 -0.79 20.67
N ASP A 82 14.46 -0.99 20.05
CA ASP A 82 14.26 -1.00 18.60
C ASP A 82 13.94 0.37 17.98
N ALA A 83 13.85 1.44 18.78
CA ALA A 83 13.40 2.74 18.31
C ALA A 83 14.27 3.30 17.16
N GLU A 84 15.59 3.25 17.29
CA GLU A 84 16.51 3.76 16.27
C GLU A 84 16.49 2.92 14.98
N LEU A 85 16.39 1.59 15.10
CA LEU A 85 16.16 0.70 13.96
C LEU A 85 14.88 1.07 13.20
N ILE A 86 13.78 1.35 13.92
CA ILE A 86 12.52 1.74 13.31
C ILE A 86 12.63 3.09 12.61
N LEU A 87 13.34 4.07 13.19
CA LEU A 87 13.56 5.37 12.52
C LEU A 87 14.36 5.20 11.23
N GLU A 88 15.41 4.39 11.25
CA GLU A 88 16.22 4.14 10.06
C GLU A 88 15.45 3.35 9.01
N ALA A 89 14.69 2.34 9.41
CA ALA A 89 13.81 1.59 8.51
C ALA A 89 12.71 2.46 7.89
N LEU A 90 12.21 3.48 8.60
CA LEU A 90 11.30 4.49 8.03
C LEU A 90 12.00 5.39 7.01
N ARG A 91 13.25 5.81 7.27
CA ARG A 91 14.06 6.62 6.34
C ARG A 91 14.40 5.86 5.07
N SER A 92 14.83 4.61 5.22
CA SER A 92 15.26 3.76 4.11
C SER A 92 14.08 3.15 3.34
N GLY A 93 12.86 3.20 3.90
CA GLY A 93 11.64 2.68 3.27
C GLY A 93 11.38 1.19 3.52
N LEU A 94 12.10 0.56 4.44
CA LEU A 94 11.82 -0.80 4.93
C LEU A 94 10.56 -0.86 5.79
N ILE A 95 10.13 0.26 6.36
CA ILE A 95 8.84 0.43 7.02
C ILE A 95 8.08 1.58 6.35
N ASP A 96 6.83 1.35 5.96
CA ASP A 96 6.01 2.37 5.28
C ASP A 96 4.56 2.49 5.79
N THR A 97 4.23 1.66 6.79
CA THR A 97 2.87 1.44 7.26
C THR A 97 2.81 1.48 8.79
N LEU A 98 1.82 2.19 9.33
CA LEU A 98 1.50 2.18 10.75
C LEU A 98 0.40 1.15 10.99
N HIS A 99 0.71 0.07 11.71
CA HIS A 99 -0.26 -0.96 12.05
C HIS A 99 -1.04 -0.56 13.29
N SER A 100 -1.77 0.55 13.22
CA SER A 100 -2.44 1.16 14.35
C SER A 100 -1.48 1.61 15.47
N TRP A 101 -2.00 2.12 16.60
CA TRP A 101 -1.16 2.61 17.70
C TRP A 101 -0.51 1.50 18.55
N GLY A 102 -1.03 0.28 18.47
CA GLY A 102 -0.56 -0.86 19.25
C GLY A 102 -1.56 -2.01 19.21
N ASP A 103 -1.19 -3.12 19.84
CA ASP A 103 -2.09 -4.26 20.04
C ASP A 103 -2.84 -4.17 21.36
N PHE A 104 -4.14 -3.87 21.26
CA PHE A 104 -5.07 -3.79 22.38
C PHE A 104 -6.13 -4.91 22.32
N ASN A 105 -5.77 -6.08 21.81
CA ASN A 105 -6.60 -7.28 21.90
C ASN A 105 -6.88 -7.63 23.37
N ASN A 106 -8.07 -8.16 23.64
CA ASN A 106 -8.56 -8.59 24.97
C ASN A 106 -8.82 -7.47 25.99
N SER A 107 -8.19 -6.29 25.86
CA SER A 107 -8.47 -5.14 26.73
C SER A 107 -8.34 -3.83 25.94
N PRO A 108 -9.36 -2.97 25.95
CA PRO A 108 -9.25 -1.66 25.32
C PRO A 108 -8.13 -0.84 25.99
N PRO A 109 -7.50 0.08 25.25
CA PRO A 109 -6.49 0.94 25.84
C PRO A 109 -7.12 1.89 26.87
N ASP A 110 -6.31 2.35 27.83
CA ASP A 110 -6.69 3.54 28.59
C ASP A 110 -6.68 4.75 27.64
N PRO A 111 -7.78 5.54 27.56
CA PRO A 111 -7.86 6.64 26.60
C PRO A 111 -6.79 7.72 26.79
N GLY A 112 -6.46 8.06 28.04
CA GLY A 112 -5.45 9.07 28.34
C GLY A 112 -4.06 8.63 27.90
N ARG A 113 -3.70 7.38 28.20
CA ARG A 113 -2.43 6.77 27.76
C ARG A 113 -2.36 6.61 26.25
N LEU A 114 -3.45 6.20 25.60
CA LEU A 114 -3.52 6.11 24.14
C LEU A 114 -3.23 7.46 23.49
N ARG A 115 -3.86 8.53 23.99
CA ARG A 115 -3.66 9.87 23.45
C ARG A 115 -2.20 10.31 23.62
N ALA A 116 -1.64 10.14 24.82
CA ALA A 116 -0.25 10.48 25.11
C ALA A 116 0.75 9.70 24.24
N LEU A 117 0.49 8.40 24.03
CA LEU A 117 1.27 7.55 23.13
C LEU A 117 1.25 8.09 21.70
N ALA A 118 0.06 8.34 21.16
CA ALA A 118 -0.11 8.80 19.80
C ALA A 118 0.52 10.20 19.58
N GLU A 119 0.41 11.10 20.56
CA GLU A 119 1.06 12.41 20.53
C GLU A 119 2.58 12.30 20.60
N SER A 120 3.11 11.44 21.47
CA SER A 120 4.56 11.21 21.61
C SER A 120 5.16 10.64 20.32
N PHE A 121 4.51 9.62 19.74
CA PHE A 121 4.96 9.03 18.48
C PHE A 121 4.93 10.05 17.34
N THR A 122 3.82 10.77 17.21
CA THR A 122 3.65 11.79 16.17
C THR A 122 4.66 12.91 16.33
N GLY A 123 4.92 13.35 17.57
CA GLY A 123 5.93 14.36 17.88
C GLY A 123 7.34 13.90 17.50
N ARG A 124 7.70 12.63 17.79
CA ARG A 124 9.02 12.10 17.41
C ARG A 124 9.19 12.02 15.90
N LEU A 125 8.21 11.48 15.16
CA LEU A 125 8.31 11.45 13.70
C LEU A 125 8.37 12.85 13.08
N ALA A 126 7.60 13.81 13.61
CA ALA A 126 7.65 15.20 13.15
C ALA A 126 9.03 15.84 13.40
N ALA A 127 9.67 15.58 14.54
CA ALA A 127 11.01 16.08 14.85
C ALA A 127 12.09 15.52 13.90
N GLU A 128 11.89 14.29 13.42
CA GLU A 128 12.76 13.63 12.44
C GLU A 128 12.41 13.98 10.98
N GLY A 129 11.36 14.77 10.74
CA GLY A 129 10.84 15.06 9.39
C GLY A 129 10.22 13.85 8.68
N LEU A 130 9.92 12.78 9.41
CA LEU A 130 9.40 11.52 8.90
C LEU A 130 7.87 11.53 8.79
N LYS A 131 7.35 10.70 7.88
CA LYS A 131 5.91 10.51 7.64
C LYS A 131 5.59 9.05 7.45
N VAL A 132 4.39 8.65 7.82
CA VAL A 132 3.83 7.33 7.51
C VAL A 132 2.55 7.53 6.72
N ARG A 133 2.50 7.03 5.49
CA ARG A 133 1.39 7.31 4.55
C ARG A 133 0.27 6.30 4.60
N VAL A 134 0.51 5.14 5.22
CA VAL A 134 -0.43 4.02 5.25
C VAL A 134 -0.77 3.67 6.69
N TRP A 135 -2.06 3.55 6.96
CA TRP A 135 -2.60 3.06 8.23
C TRP A 135 -3.27 1.70 8.01
N VAL A 136 -3.13 0.79 8.96
CA VAL A 136 -3.80 -0.51 8.93
C VAL A 136 -4.42 -0.79 10.28
N ASN A 137 -5.73 -0.99 10.33
CA ASN A 137 -6.42 -1.41 11.54
C ASN A 137 -5.92 -2.76 12.04
N HIS A 138 -5.88 -2.92 13.35
CA HIS A 138 -5.47 -4.17 14.00
C HIS A 138 -6.56 -4.80 14.87
N GLY A 139 -6.51 -6.12 15.02
CA GLY A 139 -7.08 -6.80 16.18
C GLY A 139 -8.61 -6.94 16.23
N ASP A 140 -9.09 -7.23 17.43
CA ASP A 140 -10.48 -7.53 17.76
C ASP A 140 -11.36 -6.27 17.88
N SER A 141 -12.59 -6.43 18.38
CA SER A 141 -13.53 -5.32 18.59
C SER A 141 -13.18 -4.38 19.76
N LEU A 142 -12.18 -4.69 20.57
CA LEU A 142 -11.73 -3.87 21.71
C LEU A 142 -10.65 -2.85 21.33
N ASN A 143 -10.10 -2.97 20.12
CA ASN A 143 -9.18 -1.99 19.53
C ASN A 143 -9.92 -0.69 19.12
N TYR A 144 -10.55 -0.01 20.08
CA TYR A 144 -11.41 1.16 19.85
C TYR A 144 -10.70 2.32 19.14
N GLN A 145 -9.38 2.41 19.24
CA GLN A 145 -8.55 3.41 18.57
C GLN A 145 -8.53 3.30 17.04
N ASN A 146 -8.93 2.15 16.48
CA ASN A 146 -8.96 1.96 15.03
C ASN A 146 -9.95 2.90 14.32
N LEU A 147 -9.78 3.02 13.00
CA LEU A 147 -10.75 3.68 12.16
C LEU A 147 -11.95 2.74 11.91
N PRO A 148 -13.21 3.19 12.01
CA PRO A 148 -14.36 2.34 11.80
C PRO A 148 -14.32 1.62 10.46
N SER A 149 -14.72 0.36 10.45
CA SER A 149 -14.86 -0.43 9.24
C SER A 149 -16.26 -1.01 9.07
N ARG A 150 -16.50 -1.54 7.88
CA ARG A 150 -17.73 -2.27 7.60
C ARG A 150 -17.91 -3.49 8.50
N LEU A 151 -16.81 -4.15 8.88
CA LEU A 151 -16.83 -5.34 9.74
C LEU A 151 -16.78 -4.97 11.23
N GLN A 152 -16.19 -3.82 11.55
CA GLN A 152 -16.02 -3.30 12.90
C GLN A 152 -16.51 -1.84 12.97
N PRO A 153 -17.83 -1.61 12.95
CA PRO A 153 -18.40 -0.26 12.93
C PRO A 153 -18.32 0.47 14.29
N ASN A 154 -17.92 -0.25 15.35
CA ASN A 154 -17.86 0.25 16.72
C ASN A 154 -16.47 0.76 17.11
N TYR A 155 -15.49 0.73 16.20
CA TYR A 155 -14.27 1.50 16.44
C TYR A 155 -14.59 3.00 16.46
N GLN A 156 -13.79 3.75 17.19
CA GLN A 156 -14.09 5.13 17.58
C GLN A 156 -12.92 6.08 17.34
N GLY A 157 -11.83 5.62 16.72
CA GLY A 157 -10.62 6.42 16.50
C GLY A 157 -10.82 7.67 15.64
N ASP A 158 -11.94 7.76 14.93
CA ASP A 158 -12.29 8.86 14.05
C ASP A 158 -13.41 9.77 14.57
N ASP A 159 -14.00 9.47 15.74
CA ASP A 159 -15.09 10.24 16.35
C ASP A 159 -14.55 11.25 17.36
N PRO A 160 -14.61 12.58 17.10
CA PRO A 160 -14.13 13.60 18.02
C PRO A 160 -14.79 13.61 19.41
N ALA A 161 -15.98 13.01 19.54
CA ALA A 161 -16.68 12.88 20.82
C ALA A 161 -16.20 11.66 21.63
N SER A 162 -15.47 10.73 21.00
CA SER A 162 -14.95 9.55 21.65
C SER A 162 -13.67 9.86 22.43
N PRO A 163 -13.48 9.28 23.63
CA PRO A 163 -12.20 9.36 24.32
C PRO A 163 -11.06 8.64 23.56
N TYR A 164 -11.37 7.80 22.56
CA TYR A 164 -10.41 7.08 21.73
C TYR A 164 -9.99 7.82 20.45
N TYR A 165 -10.42 9.07 20.28
CA TYR A 165 -10.15 9.88 19.09
C TYR A 165 -8.65 10.13 18.86
N THR A 166 -8.15 9.70 17.71
CA THR A 166 -6.76 9.90 17.29
C THR A 166 -6.60 10.23 15.80
N ALA A 167 -7.69 10.35 15.04
CA ALA A 167 -7.63 10.62 13.60
C ALA A 167 -6.94 11.96 13.25
N ASP A 168 -6.98 12.96 14.14
CA ASP A 168 -6.22 14.20 13.96
C ASP A 168 -4.70 13.93 13.95
N LEU A 169 -4.22 12.99 14.76
CA LEU A 169 -2.81 12.59 14.83
C LEU A 169 -2.42 11.70 13.64
N ILE A 170 -3.29 10.77 13.24
CA ILE A 170 -3.14 9.98 12.00
C ILE A 170 -2.93 10.90 10.80
N ARG A 171 -3.71 11.98 10.70
CA ARG A 171 -3.56 12.99 9.64
C ARG A 171 -2.24 13.77 9.76
N LYS A 172 -1.82 14.14 10.98
CA LYS A 172 -0.55 14.86 11.21
C LYS A 172 0.66 14.02 10.78
N LEU A 173 0.60 12.70 10.91
CA LEU A 173 1.62 11.77 10.40
C LEU A 173 1.74 11.73 8.86
N GLY A 174 0.78 12.32 8.15
CA GLY A 174 0.70 12.27 6.69
C GLY A 174 0.03 11.02 6.14
N VAL A 175 -0.73 10.29 6.97
CA VAL A 175 -1.50 9.13 6.51
C VAL A 175 -2.49 9.56 5.44
N LYS A 176 -2.41 8.89 4.30
CA LYS A 176 -3.26 9.12 3.13
C LYS A 176 -4.16 7.93 2.86
N PHE A 177 -3.64 6.73 3.09
CA PHE A 177 -4.29 5.47 2.80
C PHE A 177 -4.58 4.73 4.10
N ALA A 178 -5.74 4.09 4.19
CA ALA A 178 -6.04 3.23 5.33
C ALA A 178 -6.67 1.90 4.91
N TRP A 179 -6.23 0.81 5.54
CA TRP A 179 -6.94 -0.45 5.47
C TRP A 179 -7.90 -0.57 6.65
N CYS A 180 -9.19 -0.47 6.35
CA CYS A 180 -10.28 -0.66 7.31
C CYS A 180 -10.96 -2.00 7.06
N SER A 181 -10.24 -3.12 7.17
CA SER A 181 -10.80 -4.48 7.10
C SER A 181 -11.35 -4.96 5.73
N GLU A 182 -11.08 -4.28 4.62
CA GLU A 182 -11.59 -4.69 3.30
C GLU A 182 -10.67 -5.69 2.59
N LEU A 183 -11.23 -6.83 2.16
CA LEU A 183 -10.53 -7.86 1.41
C LEU A 183 -11.19 -8.18 0.08
N ALA A 184 -10.40 -8.35 -0.98
CA ALA A 184 -10.83 -8.93 -2.26
C ALA A 184 -10.13 -10.28 -2.50
N PRO A 185 -10.85 -11.32 -2.95
CA PRO A 185 -10.23 -12.60 -3.29
C PRO A 185 -9.78 -12.65 -4.75
N TRP A 186 -9.51 -11.50 -5.38
CA TRP A 186 -9.06 -11.38 -6.77
C TRP A 186 -8.23 -10.10 -6.99
N PRO A 187 -7.39 -10.04 -8.04
CA PRO A 187 -6.74 -8.81 -8.48
C PRO A 187 -7.72 -7.69 -8.87
N LEU A 188 -7.34 -6.44 -8.60
CA LEU A 188 -8.14 -5.25 -8.91
C LEU A 188 -7.47 -4.45 -10.03
N SER A 189 -8.19 -4.10 -11.09
CA SER A 189 -7.59 -3.49 -12.29
C SER A 189 -8.14 -2.09 -12.56
N PRO A 190 -7.30 -1.16 -13.07
CA PRO A 190 -7.76 0.13 -13.59
C PRO A 190 -8.50 -0.01 -14.94
N ARG A 191 -8.42 -1.18 -15.60
CA ARG A 191 -9.12 -1.46 -16.85
C ARG A 191 -10.59 -1.83 -16.58
N ARG A 192 -11.46 -1.59 -17.58
CA ARG A 192 -12.84 -2.09 -17.51
C ARG A 192 -12.83 -3.61 -17.50
N LEU A 193 -13.43 -4.21 -16.48
CA LEU A 193 -13.64 -5.65 -16.44
C LEU A 193 -14.57 -6.07 -17.59
N PRO A 194 -14.33 -7.23 -18.22
CA PRO A 194 -15.30 -7.82 -19.15
C PRO A 194 -16.67 -7.95 -18.47
N VAL A 195 -17.76 -7.65 -19.20
CA VAL A 195 -19.14 -7.61 -18.65
C VAL A 195 -19.49 -8.90 -17.92
N ALA A 196 -19.17 -10.05 -18.49
CA ALA A 196 -19.42 -11.35 -17.86
C ALA A 196 -18.73 -11.50 -16.49
N ARG A 197 -17.46 -11.09 -16.37
CA ARG A 197 -16.71 -11.11 -15.10
C ARG A 197 -17.24 -10.08 -14.12
N PHE A 198 -17.59 -8.89 -14.58
CA PHE A 198 -18.21 -7.86 -13.76
C PHE A 198 -19.55 -8.34 -13.17
N LEU A 199 -20.41 -8.92 -14.01
CA LEU A 199 -21.67 -9.52 -13.59
C LEU A 199 -21.44 -10.67 -12.61
N ALA A 200 -20.50 -11.58 -12.88
CA ALA A 200 -20.19 -12.67 -11.96
C ALA A 200 -19.76 -12.16 -10.56
N ARG A 201 -18.87 -11.15 -10.50
CA ARG A 201 -18.46 -10.50 -9.24
C ARG A 201 -19.64 -9.82 -8.53
N CYS A 202 -20.51 -9.15 -9.29
CA CYS A 202 -21.68 -8.46 -8.73
C CYS A 202 -22.74 -9.43 -8.23
N SER A 203 -23.09 -10.48 -8.98
CA SER A 203 -24.11 -11.47 -8.63
C SER A 203 -23.74 -12.21 -7.35
N GLY A 204 -22.49 -12.65 -7.22
CA GLY A 204 -22.00 -13.27 -5.98
C GLY A 204 -22.07 -12.32 -4.77
N ASN A 205 -21.79 -11.03 -4.98
CA ASN A 205 -21.89 -10.02 -3.92
C ASN A 205 -23.35 -9.65 -3.59
N MET A 206 -24.24 -9.60 -4.58
CA MET A 206 -25.66 -9.33 -4.40
C MET A 206 -26.31 -10.40 -3.52
N GLY A 207 -26.07 -11.69 -3.80
CA GLY A 207 -26.55 -12.78 -2.96
C GLY A 207 -26.09 -12.64 -1.50
N LYS A 208 -24.79 -12.36 -1.29
CA LYS A 208 -24.22 -12.11 0.05
C LYS A 208 -24.83 -10.88 0.74
N ASN A 209 -25.04 -9.79 0.02
CA ASN A 209 -25.62 -8.55 0.56
C ASN A 209 -27.13 -8.66 0.82
N LEU A 210 -27.85 -9.53 0.10
CA LEU A 210 -29.24 -9.86 0.38
C LEU A 210 -29.33 -10.70 1.67
N LEU A 211 -28.50 -11.75 1.82
CA LEU A 211 -28.44 -12.52 3.05
C LEU A 211 -28.15 -11.64 4.28
N LYS A 212 -27.23 -10.68 4.15
CA LYS A 212 -26.94 -9.71 5.21
C LYS A 212 -28.12 -8.82 5.57
N LEU A 213 -29.00 -8.47 4.62
CA LEU A 213 -30.24 -7.74 4.95
C LEU A 213 -31.18 -8.60 5.78
N PHE A 214 -31.41 -9.85 5.34
CA PHE A 214 -32.27 -10.78 6.07
C PHE A 214 -31.77 -11.02 7.49
N LEU A 215 -30.46 -10.99 7.70
CA LEU A 215 -29.83 -11.12 9.02
C LEU A 215 -29.73 -9.78 9.81
N GLY A 216 -30.31 -8.69 9.32
CA GLY A 216 -30.23 -7.35 9.96
C GLY A 216 -28.84 -6.69 9.94
N ARG A 217 -27.87 -7.28 9.23
CA ARG A 217 -26.46 -6.83 9.12
C ARG A 217 -26.26 -5.83 7.98
N TRP A 218 -27.17 -4.88 7.82
CA TRP A 218 -27.17 -3.93 6.69
C TRP A 218 -25.89 -3.07 6.62
N ARG A 219 -25.32 -2.70 7.77
CA ARG A 219 -24.04 -1.98 7.86
C ARG A 219 -22.83 -2.77 7.36
N GLN A 220 -22.96 -4.10 7.22
CA GLN A 220 -21.87 -4.98 6.75
C GLN A 220 -21.88 -5.21 5.23
N ARG A 221 -22.69 -4.47 4.46
CA ARG A 221 -22.82 -4.60 3.00
C ARG A 221 -21.62 -4.05 2.26
N ARG A 222 -21.13 -4.81 1.28
CA ARG A 222 -19.96 -4.42 0.49
C ARG A 222 -20.38 -3.58 -0.73
N PRO A 223 -19.87 -2.35 -0.90
CA PRO A 223 -20.23 -1.48 -2.03
C PRO A 223 -19.61 -1.98 -3.35
N ALA A 224 -20.30 -1.77 -4.47
CA ALA A 224 -19.86 -2.25 -5.78
C ALA A 224 -18.48 -1.70 -6.21
N ALA A 225 -18.15 -0.48 -5.80
CA ALA A 225 -16.83 0.12 -6.04
C ALA A 225 -15.70 -0.73 -5.41
N SER A 226 -15.91 -1.34 -4.24
CA SER A 226 -14.91 -2.18 -3.56
C SER A 226 -14.66 -3.54 -4.22
N LEU A 227 -15.45 -3.87 -5.24
CA LEU A 227 -15.23 -5.07 -6.06
C LEU A 227 -14.31 -4.78 -7.26
N THR A 228 -14.10 -3.51 -7.59
CA THR A 228 -13.50 -3.07 -8.85
C THR A 228 -12.39 -2.03 -8.70
N ARG A 229 -12.30 -1.32 -7.57
CA ARG A 229 -11.30 -0.29 -7.31
C ARG A 229 -10.45 -0.65 -6.10
N LEU A 230 -9.15 -0.41 -6.22
CA LEU A 230 -8.19 -0.62 -5.13
C LEU A 230 -8.47 0.31 -3.95
N CYS A 231 -8.63 1.63 -4.21
CA CYS A 231 -8.91 2.61 -3.18
C CYS A 231 -10.23 3.37 -3.41
N GLN A 232 -10.83 3.83 -2.32
CA GLN A 232 -12.05 4.66 -2.28
C GLN A 232 -11.93 5.76 -1.23
N PRO A 233 -12.40 6.99 -1.54
CA PRO A 233 -12.54 8.02 -0.53
C PRO A 233 -13.52 7.57 0.56
N ARG A 234 -13.15 7.84 1.80
CA ARG A 234 -13.97 7.59 2.98
C ARG A 234 -13.92 8.83 3.87
N PHE A 235 -15.10 9.29 4.27
CA PHE A 235 -15.25 10.31 5.30
C PHE A 235 -15.10 9.68 6.68
N LEU A 236 -14.34 10.36 7.53
CA LEU A 236 -14.22 10.10 8.95
C LEU A 236 -15.27 10.91 9.71
N ALA A 237 -15.61 10.50 10.93
CA ALA A 237 -16.62 11.18 11.74
C ALA A 237 -16.23 12.64 12.10
N ASP A 238 -14.94 12.95 12.11
CA ASP A 238 -14.40 14.31 12.25
C ASP A 238 -14.49 15.18 10.98
N GLY A 239 -15.08 14.66 9.90
CA GLY A 239 -15.24 15.34 8.61
C GLY A 239 -14.01 15.28 7.70
N SER A 240 -12.88 14.76 8.19
CA SER A 240 -11.70 14.53 7.36
C SER A 240 -11.91 13.35 6.41
N GLN A 241 -11.00 13.20 5.44
CA GLN A 241 -11.09 12.15 4.42
C GLN A 241 -9.79 11.40 4.24
N ILE A 242 -9.92 10.09 4.03
CA ILE A 242 -8.83 9.16 3.73
C ILE A 242 -9.16 8.29 2.52
N LEU A 243 -8.15 7.68 1.92
CA LEU A 243 -8.33 6.65 0.88
C LEU A 243 -8.33 5.27 1.52
N ALA A 244 -9.52 4.71 1.72
CA ALA A 244 -9.66 3.32 2.15
C ALA A 244 -9.21 2.38 1.03
N PHE A 245 -8.25 1.49 1.28
CA PHE A 245 -7.76 0.51 0.30
C PHE A 245 -8.15 -0.93 0.65
N THR A 246 -8.13 -1.79 -0.37
CA THR A 246 -8.48 -3.21 -0.26
C THR A 246 -7.23 -4.07 -0.31
N ARG A 247 -7.09 -5.00 0.63
CA ARG A 247 -6.06 -6.04 0.62
C ARG A 247 -6.57 -7.32 -0.07
N PHE A 248 -5.64 -8.20 -0.42
CA PHE A 248 -5.88 -9.51 -1.01
C PHE A 248 -5.49 -10.61 -0.03
N ASN A 249 -6.32 -11.64 0.06
CA ASN A 249 -6.04 -12.85 0.80
C ASN A 249 -6.71 -14.03 0.09
N SER A 250 -5.96 -15.08 -0.18
CA SER A 250 -6.40 -16.35 -0.77
C SER A 250 -6.04 -17.55 0.10
N HIS A 251 -5.68 -17.33 1.36
CA HIS A 251 -5.48 -18.42 2.31
C HIS A 251 -6.75 -19.30 2.37
N PRO A 252 -6.64 -20.64 2.36
CA PRO A 252 -7.79 -21.54 2.34
C PRO A 252 -8.79 -21.30 3.49
N GLU A 253 -8.28 -20.92 4.66
CA GLU A 253 -9.07 -20.57 5.85
C GLU A 253 -9.47 -19.07 5.92
N GLY A 254 -9.20 -18.29 4.87
CA GLY A 254 -9.47 -16.86 4.81
C GLY A 254 -8.66 -16.06 5.83
N LEU A 255 -9.29 -15.06 6.47
CA LEU A 255 -8.67 -14.24 7.51
C LEU A 255 -8.24 -15.04 8.73
N TRP A 256 -8.94 -16.13 9.03
CA TRP A 256 -8.71 -16.96 10.22
C TRP A 256 -7.47 -17.84 10.10
N GLY A 257 -6.98 -18.06 8.87
CA GLY A 257 -5.80 -18.87 8.61
C GLY A 257 -4.46 -18.22 8.95
N ARG A 258 -4.47 -17.00 9.52
CA ARG A 258 -3.29 -16.25 9.96
C ARG A 258 -2.17 -16.24 8.91
N PRO A 259 -2.42 -15.65 7.71
CA PRO A 259 -1.44 -15.61 6.63
C PRO A 259 -0.11 -15.06 7.13
N ASN A 260 0.97 -15.77 6.83
CA ASN A 260 2.32 -15.47 7.29
C ASN A 260 3.35 -15.97 6.27
N ARG A 261 4.64 -15.77 6.55
CA ARG A 261 5.70 -16.13 5.59
C ARG A 261 5.78 -17.63 5.25
N HIS A 262 5.23 -18.52 6.08
CA HIS A 262 5.12 -19.98 5.83
C HIS A 262 3.84 -20.39 5.09
N THR A 263 3.07 -19.42 4.59
CA THR A 263 1.82 -19.65 3.84
C THR A 263 1.67 -18.72 2.63
N LEU A 264 2.73 -17.97 2.27
CA LEU A 264 2.76 -17.05 1.13
C LEU A 264 2.42 -17.73 -0.20
N ARG A 265 2.70 -19.03 -0.35
CA ARG A 265 2.37 -19.82 -1.55
C ARG A 265 0.91 -19.74 -1.96
N TYR A 266 -0.01 -19.54 -1.03
CA TYR A 266 -1.43 -19.38 -1.34
C TYR A 266 -1.71 -18.02 -1.97
N ALA A 267 -1.07 -16.95 -1.49
CA ALA A 267 -1.23 -15.60 -2.01
C ALA A 267 -0.44 -15.36 -3.30
N LEU A 268 0.69 -16.05 -3.45
CA LEU A 268 1.62 -15.94 -4.57
C LEU A 268 1.51 -17.13 -5.54
N HIS A 269 0.39 -17.86 -5.50
CA HIS A 269 0.17 -19.00 -6.38
C HIS A 269 0.29 -18.57 -7.86
N PRO A 270 0.94 -19.37 -8.74
CA PRO A 270 1.14 -19.01 -10.15
C PRO A 270 -0.12 -18.55 -10.87
N MET A 271 -1.26 -19.22 -10.63
CA MET A 271 -2.54 -18.82 -11.22
C MET A 271 -3.00 -17.41 -10.83
N ILE A 272 -2.70 -16.97 -9.60
CA ILE A 272 -3.05 -15.61 -9.13
C ILE A 272 -2.17 -14.59 -9.84
N LEU A 273 -0.88 -14.86 -9.98
CA LEU A 273 0.05 -13.96 -10.68
C LEU A 273 -0.28 -13.85 -12.18
N GLU A 274 -0.66 -14.96 -12.81
CA GLU A 274 -1.13 -14.93 -14.20
C GLU A 274 -2.49 -14.22 -14.34
N GLU A 275 -3.40 -14.36 -13.37
CA GLU A 275 -4.63 -13.55 -13.34
C GLU A 275 -4.33 -12.05 -13.18
N LEU A 276 -3.39 -11.70 -12.30
CA LEU A 276 -2.93 -10.32 -12.08
C LEU A 276 -2.37 -9.72 -13.39
N LEU A 277 -1.54 -10.49 -14.11
CA LEU A 277 -0.97 -10.09 -15.39
C LEU A 277 -2.01 -10.01 -16.50
N ALA A 278 -2.96 -10.94 -16.56
CA ALA A 278 -4.04 -10.93 -17.53
C ALA A 278 -4.98 -9.74 -17.32
N GLN A 279 -5.15 -9.30 -16.07
CA GLN A 279 -5.95 -8.13 -15.73
C GLN A 279 -5.17 -6.81 -15.82
N GLU A 280 -3.84 -6.86 -15.93
CA GLU A 280 -2.97 -5.70 -15.76
C GLU A 280 -3.37 -4.91 -14.51
N GLY A 281 -3.44 -5.63 -13.38
CA GLY A 281 -4.04 -5.16 -12.15
C GLY A 281 -3.04 -4.74 -11.07
N PHE A 282 -3.60 -4.43 -9.92
CA PHE A 282 -2.96 -4.20 -8.63
C PHE A 282 -3.34 -5.34 -7.68
N LEU A 283 -2.38 -5.77 -6.86
CA LEU A 283 -2.57 -6.70 -5.76
C LEU A 283 -1.85 -6.16 -4.52
N VAL A 284 -2.54 -6.07 -3.38
CA VAL A 284 -1.93 -5.69 -2.10
C VAL A 284 -2.15 -6.85 -1.14
N VAL A 285 -1.17 -7.73 -1.01
CA VAL A 285 -1.27 -9.01 -0.30
C VAL A 285 -1.23 -8.77 1.21
N TYR A 286 -2.19 -9.30 1.96
CA TYR A 286 -2.16 -9.36 3.41
C TYR A 286 -1.32 -10.55 3.89
N THR A 287 -0.38 -10.31 4.80
CA THR A 287 0.43 -11.35 5.46
C THR A 287 1.07 -10.82 6.75
N HIS A 288 1.72 -11.70 7.52
CA HIS A 288 2.67 -11.33 8.57
C HIS A 288 4.04 -11.93 8.22
N LEU A 289 4.98 -11.09 7.78
CA LEU A 289 6.31 -11.57 7.45
C LEU A 289 7.12 -11.92 8.70
N GLY A 290 6.82 -11.29 9.83
CA GLY A 290 7.46 -11.56 11.12
C GLY A 290 7.10 -12.88 11.80
N ARG A 291 6.15 -13.67 11.26
CA ARG A 291 5.68 -14.91 11.88
C ARG A 291 5.97 -16.15 11.04
N PRO A 292 6.38 -17.28 11.65
CA PRO A 292 6.83 -17.43 13.05
C PRO A 292 8.14 -16.64 13.32
N ARG A 293 8.73 -16.61 14.51
CA ARG A 293 10.06 -15.95 14.67
C ARG A 293 11.17 -16.80 14.06
N VAL A 294 12.35 -16.26 13.73
CA VAL A 294 13.45 -17.08 13.14
C VAL A 294 13.94 -18.17 14.09
N SER A 295 13.81 -17.95 15.40
CA SER A 295 14.13 -18.95 16.41
C SER A 295 13.17 -20.15 16.42
N GLU A 296 12.04 -20.04 15.74
CA GLU A 296 10.93 -21.01 15.77
C GLU A 296 10.84 -21.84 14.48
N GLY A 297 11.70 -21.57 13.49
CA GLY A 297 11.71 -22.35 12.26
C GLY A 297 12.50 -21.70 11.12
N GLU A 298 12.39 -22.30 9.94
CA GLU A 298 13.04 -21.81 8.73
C GLU A 298 12.57 -20.40 8.38
N LEU A 299 13.46 -19.61 7.75
CA LEU A 299 13.11 -18.28 7.28
C LEU A 299 11.98 -18.36 6.24
N PHE A 300 12.16 -19.13 5.17
CA PHE A 300 11.10 -19.43 4.20
C PHE A 300 11.10 -20.93 3.87
N PRO A 301 10.06 -21.69 4.25
CA PRO A 301 9.89 -23.07 3.84
C PRO A 301 9.84 -23.20 2.32
N GLU A 302 10.26 -24.36 1.81
CA GLU A 302 10.48 -24.58 0.38
C GLU A 302 9.29 -24.17 -0.53
N PRO A 303 8.02 -24.49 -0.21
CA PRO A 303 6.90 -24.09 -1.05
C PRO A 303 6.70 -22.57 -1.14
N ASP A 304 6.97 -21.86 -0.05
CA ASP A 304 6.81 -20.40 0.05
C ASP A 304 8.00 -19.67 -0.57
N LEU A 305 9.20 -20.22 -0.39
CA LEU A 305 10.40 -19.80 -1.10
C LEU A 305 10.23 -19.91 -2.62
N LYS A 306 9.72 -21.04 -3.12
CA LYS A 306 9.42 -21.21 -4.56
C LYS A 306 8.43 -20.17 -5.07
N ALA A 307 7.40 -19.85 -4.28
CA ALA A 307 6.41 -18.85 -4.66
C ALA A 307 7.03 -17.44 -4.73
N LEU A 308 7.92 -17.09 -3.78
CA LEU A 308 8.68 -15.84 -3.80
C LEU A 308 9.67 -15.77 -4.97
N GLN A 309 10.39 -16.86 -5.26
CA GLN A 309 11.28 -16.95 -6.42
C GLN A 309 10.52 -16.78 -7.74
N HIS A 310 9.31 -17.33 -7.84
CA HIS A 310 8.45 -17.13 -9.00
C HIS A 310 8.02 -15.66 -9.15
N LEU A 311 7.67 -14.99 -8.05
CA LEU A 311 7.40 -13.55 -8.05
C LEU A 311 8.65 -12.74 -8.45
N CYS A 312 9.82 -13.09 -7.91
CA CYS A 312 11.11 -12.50 -8.27
C CYS A 312 11.40 -12.61 -9.77
N HIS A 313 11.15 -13.78 -10.38
CA HIS A 313 11.27 -13.95 -11.82
C HIS A 313 10.37 -12.98 -12.60
N HIS A 314 9.11 -12.80 -12.20
CA HIS A 314 8.23 -11.81 -12.82
C HIS A 314 8.69 -10.36 -12.63
N TYR A 315 9.28 -10.05 -11.48
CA TYR A 315 9.82 -8.73 -11.18
C TYR A 315 11.05 -8.42 -12.04
N GLN A 316 12.02 -9.31 -12.07
CA GLN A 316 13.25 -9.17 -12.87
C GLN A 316 12.97 -9.18 -14.38
N ALA A 317 12.00 -9.99 -14.82
CA ALA A 317 11.55 -10.00 -16.23
C ALA A 317 10.71 -8.77 -16.62
N GLY A 318 10.51 -7.80 -15.72
CA GLY A 318 9.76 -6.59 -16.01
C GLY A 318 8.26 -6.80 -16.21
N ARG A 319 7.69 -7.90 -15.71
CA ARG A 319 6.26 -8.24 -15.87
C ARG A 319 5.41 -7.65 -14.75
N ILE A 320 5.79 -7.88 -13.49
CA ILE A 320 5.08 -7.43 -12.29
C ILE A 320 5.97 -6.46 -11.52
N TRP A 321 5.49 -5.24 -11.30
CA TRP A 321 6.15 -4.29 -10.42
C TRP A 321 5.92 -4.70 -8.97
N VAL A 322 6.99 -4.97 -8.23
CA VAL A 322 6.94 -5.19 -6.79
C VAL A 322 7.42 -3.92 -6.10
N ALA A 323 6.64 -3.44 -5.13
CA ALA A 323 6.92 -2.18 -4.45
C ALA A 323 6.40 -2.18 -3.00
N PRO A 324 6.98 -1.34 -2.12
CA PRO A 324 6.38 -0.96 -0.86
C PRO A 324 4.90 -0.54 -1.01
N THR A 325 4.09 -0.83 0.01
CA THR A 325 2.64 -0.57 0.00
C THR A 325 2.35 0.91 -0.28
N ALA A 326 3.03 1.82 0.39
CA ALA A 326 2.86 3.26 0.24
C ALA A 326 3.21 3.73 -1.18
N GLN A 327 4.23 3.14 -1.80
CA GLN A 327 4.64 3.48 -3.16
C GLN A 327 3.61 3.00 -4.19
N LEU A 328 3.14 1.76 -4.08
CA LEU A 328 2.10 1.22 -4.96
C LEU A 328 0.81 2.04 -4.86
N LEU A 329 0.35 2.35 -3.65
CA LEU A 329 -0.86 3.14 -3.42
C LEU A 329 -0.72 4.59 -3.88
N GLY A 330 0.47 5.20 -3.67
CA GLY A 330 0.80 6.52 -4.18
C GLY A 330 0.75 6.58 -5.72
N PHE A 331 1.35 5.59 -6.39
CA PHE A 331 1.29 5.50 -7.85
C PHE A 331 -0.13 5.25 -8.34
N TRP A 332 -0.92 4.44 -7.63
CA TRP A 332 -2.35 4.28 -7.93
C TRP A 332 -3.08 5.62 -7.90
N LEU A 333 -2.86 6.44 -6.86
CA LEU A 333 -3.45 7.78 -6.73
C LEU A 333 -3.04 8.69 -7.89
N LEU A 334 -1.73 8.80 -8.14
CA LEU A 334 -1.17 9.54 -9.28
C LEU A 334 -1.86 9.17 -10.59
N ARG A 335 -1.90 7.87 -10.90
CA ARG A 335 -2.41 7.36 -12.17
C ARG A 335 -3.91 7.56 -12.38
N HIS A 336 -4.68 7.74 -11.30
CA HIS A 336 -6.12 7.93 -11.40
C HIS A 336 -6.53 9.40 -11.42
N TYR A 337 -5.74 10.27 -10.78
CA TYR A 337 -6.13 11.65 -10.48
C TYR A 337 -5.16 12.71 -11.00
N LEU A 338 -4.05 12.33 -11.65
CA LEU A 338 -3.18 13.25 -12.35
C LEU A 338 -3.90 13.86 -13.55
N LEU A 339 -3.91 15.18 -13.57
CA LEU A 339 -4.38 15.99 -14.68
C LEU A 339 -3.18 16.47 -15.48
N TRP A 340 -3.21 16.13 -16.75
CA TRP A 340 -2.15 16.43 -17.68
C TRP A 340 -2.71 16.68 -19.06
N PHE A 341 -1.95 17.38 -19.89
CA PHE A 341 -2.26 17.55 -21.30
C PHE A 341 -0.98 17.62 -22.13
N PRO A 342 -0.98 17.06 -23.34
CA PRO A 342 0.10 17.25 -24.29
C PRO A 342 -0.13 18.47 -25.19
N GLU A 343 0.96 19.10 -25.58
CA GLU A 343 1.00 20.19 -26.55
C GLU A 343 2.17 19.95 -27.51
N LYS A 344 1.91 19.94 -28.82
CA LYS A 344 2.99 19.94 -29.81
C LYS A 344 3.47 21.37 -30.01
N ARG A 345 4.77 21.60 -29.82
CA ARG A 345 5.44 22.88 -30.06
C ARG A 345 6.54 22.67 -31.08
N GLU A 346 6.41 23.23 -32.28
CA GLU A 346 7.38 23.15 -33.39
C GLU A 346 8.08 21.78 -33.49
N GLU A 347 9.23 21.61 -32.82
CA GLU A 347 10.08 20.41 -32.86
C GLU A 347 9.90 19.42 -31.69
N ARG A 348 9.12 19.75 -30.65
CA ARG A 348 8.95 18.91 -29.45
C ARG A 348 7.50 18.71 -29.02
N LEU A 349 7.26 17.58 -28.35
CA LEU A 349 6.04 17.34 -27.60
C LEU A 349 6.27 17.69 -26.13
N VAL A 350 5.46 18.60 -25.58
CA VAL A 350 5.51 18.93 -24.16
C VAL A 350 4.28 18.34 -23.48
N ILE A 351 4.48 17.50 -22.47
CA ILE A 351 3.40 16.98 -21.63
C ILE A 351 3.40 17.75 -20.31
N TYR A 352 2.38 18.57 -20.12
CA TYR A 352 2.21 19.38 -18.92
C TYR A 352 1.50 18.59 -17.84
N LEU A 353 2.13 18.51 -16.67
CA LEU A 353 1.57 17.98 -15.44
C LEU A 353 0.93 19.15 -14.69
N GLN A 354 -0.40 19.28 -14.80
CA GLN A 354 -1.11 20.47 -14.31
C GLN A 354 -1.38 20.41 -12.81
N ALA A 355 -1.97 19.32 -12.35
CA ALA A 355 -2.46 19.17 -10.99
C ALA A 355 -2.82 17.71 -10.70
N MET A 356 -3.02 17.42 -9.42
CA MET A 356 -3.72 16.26 -8.90
C MET A 356 -5.13 16.68 -8.49
N ASP A 357 -6.16 16.06 -9.07
CA ASP A 357 -7.55 16.15 -8.59
C ASP A 357 -7.76 15.13 -7.46
N ASP A 358 -7.04 15.33 -6.36
CA ASP A 358 -6.97 14.36 -5.28
C ASP A 358 -8.32 14.26 -4.57
N PRO A 359 -8.95 13.08 -4.50
CA PRO A 359 -10.31 12.97 -4.02
C PRO A 359 -10.46 13.21 -2.51
N THR A 360 -9.37 13.31 -1.73
CA THR A 360 -9.45 13.60 -0.28
C THR A 360 -8.90 14.96 0.10
N THR A 361 -8.04 15.56 -0.71
CA THR A 361 -7.44 16.89 -0.44
C THR A 361 -7.81 17.95 -1.48
N GLY A 362 -8.54 17.57 -2.53
CA GLY A 362 -8.87 18.45 -3.65
C GLY A 362 -7.66 18.74 -4.55
N TRP A 363 -7.77 19.83 -5.30
CA TRP A 363 -6.80 20.23 -6.31
C TRP A 363 -5.49 20.69 -5.68
N ARG A 364 -4.37 20.09 -6.10
CA ARG A 364 -3.03 20.48 -5.68
C ARG A 364 -1.99 20.16 -6.75
N LEU A 365 -0.80 20.75 -6.65
CA LEU A 365 0.32 20.27 -7.45
C LEU A 365 0.80 18.90 -6.93
N PRO A 366 1.19 17.96 -7.82
CA PRO A 366 1.90 16.77 -7.41
C PRO A 366 3.28 17.14 -6.84
N GLN A 367 3.71 16.42 -5.80
CA GLN A 367 5.09 16.49 -5.31
C GLN A 367 6.01 15.70 -6.24
N LEU A 368 7.29 16.05 -6.30
CA LEU A 368 8.23 15.44 -7.25
C LEU A 368 8.37 13.93 -6.99
N GLU A 369 8.37 13.52 -5.72
CA GLU A 369 8.48 12.12 -5.29
C GLU A 369 7.24 11.32 -5.72
N GLU A 370 6.06 11.95 -5.79
CA GLU A 370 4.84 11.30 -6.26
C GLU A 370 4.86 11.03 -7.77
N LEU A 371 5.71 11.73 -8.53
CA LEU A 371 5.84 11.55 -9.98
C LEU A 371 6.78 10.40 -10.36
N ALA A 372 7.46 9.79 -9.39
CA ALA A 372 8.38 8.69 -9.65
C ALA A 372 7.68 7.52 -10.38
N GLY A 373 8.33 7.03 -11.43
CA GLY A 373 7.78 5.98 -12.30
C GLY A 373 6.73 6.44 -13.30
N LEU A 374 6.34 7.72 -13.31
CA LEU A 374 5.37 8.26 -14.28
C LEU A 374 5.93 8.19 -15.70
N CYS A 375 5.24 7.49 -16.59
CA CYS A 375 5.67 7.32 -17.97
C CYS A 375 4.52 7.49 -18.97
N PHE A 376 4.82 8.03 -20.14
CA PHE A 376 3.87 8.23 -21.24
C PHE A 376 4.32 7.47 -22.49
N TYR A 377 3.38 6.79 -23.14
CA TYR A 377 3.54 6.41 -24.54
C TYR A 377 3.46 7.68 -25.39
N THR A 378 4.36 7.80 -26.36
CA THR A 378 4.47 8.95 -27.26
C THR A 378 5.06 8.52 -28.61
N PRO A 379 4.63 9.10 -29.74
CA PRO A 379 5.22 8.82 -31.05
C PRO A 379 6.64 9.38 -31.22
N TRP A 380 7.07 10.32 -30.39
CA TRP A 380 8.37 10.99 -30.50
C TRP A 380 9.11 11.01 -29.15
N PRO A 381 9.52 9.85 -28.60
CA PRO A 381 10.06 9.77 -27.24
C PRO A 381 11.27 10.67 -27.02
N GLU A 382 12.21 10.72 -27.97
CA GLU A 382 13.42 11.57 -27.90
C GLU A 382 13.12 13.08 -27.95
N ALA A 383 11.99 13.46 -28.55
CA ALA A 383 11.55 14.85 -28.66
C ALA A 383 10.39 15.17 -27.69
N THR A 384 10.19 14.36 -26.65
CA THR A 384 9.14 14.57 -25.66
C THR A 384 9.73 14.97 -24.31
N CYS A 385 9.23 16.05 -23.69
CA CYS A 385 9.55 16.39 -22.31
C CYS A 385 8.30 16.41 -21.41
N LEU A 386 8.50 16.16 -20.12
CA LEU A 386 7.49 16.37 -19.09
C LEU A 386 7.76 17.72 -18.41
N ARG A 387 6.72 18.51 -18.19
CA ARG A 387 6.81 19.81 -17.52
C ARG A 387 5.86 19.89 -16.34
N LEU A 388 6.37 20.27 -15.18
CA LEU A 388 5.59 20.61 -13.99
C LEU A 388 5.77 22.10 -13.72
N ALA A 389 4.67 22.85 -13.65
CA ALA A 389 4.69 24.31 -13.60
C ALA A 389 5.56 24.90 -14.73
N SER A 390 6.68 25.56 -14.42
CA SER A 390 7.61 26.16 -15.38
C SER A 390 8.90 25.33 -15.59
N GLN A 391 9.02 24.15 -14.97
CA GLN A 391 10.24 23.35 -14.96
C GLN A 391 10.11 22.09 -15.84
N ASP A 392 11.08 21.90 -16.74
CA ASP A 392 11.26 20.64 -17.46
C ASP A 392 11.87 19.60 -16.51
N LEU A 393 11.25 18.42 -16.47
CA LEU A 393 11.66 17.33 -15.58
C LEU A 393 12.71 16.43 -16.28
N PRO A 394 13.62 15.80 -15.51
CA PRO A 394 14.68 14.95 -16.06
C PRO A 394 14.13 13.59 -16.49
N VAL A 395 13.58 13.54 -17.70
CA VAL A 395 12.98 12.32 -18.26
C VAL A 395 14.01 11.38 -18.86
N ARG A 396 13.64 10.11 -18.97
CA ARG A 396 14.36 9.06 -19.71
C ARG A 396 13.47 8.49 -20.80
N VAL A 397 14.07 8.12 -21.92
CA VAL A 397 13.42 7.31 -22.95
C VAL A 397 13.57 5.85 -22.59
N TYR A 398 12.45 5.14 -22.68
CA TYR A 398 12.36 3.72 -22.42
C TYR A 398 12.00 2.97 -23.71
N PRO A 399 12.67 1.83 -23.99
CA PRO A 399 12.44 1.04 -25.18
C PRO A 399 11.05 0.38 -25.19
N PRO A 400 10.67 -0.31 -26.28
CA PRO A 400 9.39 -1.00 -26.37
C PRO A 400 9.17 -1.98 -25.22
N ASP A 401 8.00 -1.89 -24.58
CA ASP A 401 7.55 -2.85 -23.57
C ASP A 401 6.74 -4.01 -24.19
N HIS A 402 5.97 -4.74 -23.38
CA HIS A 402 5.11 -5.85 -23.85
C HIS A 402 4.02 -5.43 -24.85
N THR A 403 3.77 -4.13 -25.02
CA THR A 403 2.85 -3.57 -26.03
C THR A 403 3.55 -3.20 -27.34
N GLY A 404 4.89 -3.28 -27.38
CA GLY A 404 5.70 -2.85 -28.53
C GLY A 404 5.85 -1.33 -28.65
N GLN A 405 5.44 -0.56 -27.65
CA GLN A 405 5.47 0.91 -27.69
C GLN A 405 6.61 1.49 -26.84
N TRP A 406 7.31 2.47 -27.42
CA TRP A 406 8.27 3.31 -26.71
C TRP A 406 7.57 4.21 -25.70
N SER A 407 8.28 4.56 -24.62
CA SER A 407 7.75 5.51 -23.64
C SER A 407 8.81 6.47 -23.14
N VAL A 408 8.37 7.59 -22.57
CA VAL A 408 9.22 8.59 -21.92
C VAL A 408 8.68 8.86 -20.52
N GLY A 409 9.56 9.02 -19.54
CA GLY A 409 9.08 9.18 -18.17
C GLY A 409 10.17 9.40 -17.14
N LEU A 410 9.75 9.38 -15.88
CA LEU A 410 10.63 9.50 -14.73
C LEU A 410 10.96 8.10 -14.19
N PRO A 411 12.18 7.87 -13.71
CA PRO A 411 12.53 6.61 -13.07
C PRO A 411 11.64 6.35 -11.84
N PRO A 412 11.36 5.08 -11.50
CA PRO A 412 10.75 4.75 -10.21
C PRO A 412 11.67 5.15 -9.06
N LEU A 413 11.12 5.26 -7.84
CA LEU A 413 11.97 5.41 -6.64
C LEU A 413 12.86 4.18 -6.51
N PRO A 414 14.06 4.33 -5.92
CA PRO A 414 14.89 3.19 -5.58
C PRO A 414 14.15 2.23 -4.64
N PRO A 415 14.55 0.94 -4.62
CA PRO A 415 14.08 0.00 -3.61
C PRO A 415 14.45 0.48 -2.20
N PRO A 416 13.82 -0.09 -1.15
CA PRO A 416 14.21 0.18 0.23
C PRO A 416 15.72 -0.02 0.45
N GLY A 417 16.34 0.93 1.14
CA GLY A 417 17.74 0.85 1.52
C GLY A 417 17.95 -0.10 2.71
N LEU A 418 19.10 -0.77 2.74
CA LEU A 418 19.44 -1.77 3.77
C LEU A 418 20.31 -1.20 4.90
N GLU A 419 20.57 0.10 4.91
CA GLU A 419 21.44 0.77 5.89
C GLU A 419 20.96 0.53 7.33
N ALA A 420 19.63 0.43 7.52
CA ALA A 420 19.02 0.09 8.80
C ALA A 420 19.41 -1.30 9.33
N LEU A 421 19.89 -2.21 8.47
CA LEU A 421 20.21 -3.60 8.80
C LEU A 421 21.72 -3.85 8.96
N GLU A 422 22.53 -2.81 8.82
CA GLU A 422 24.00 -2.85 8.91
C GLU A 422 24.53 -2.47 10.31
N SER A 423 23.64 -2.00 11.21
CA SER A 423 23.97 -1.46 12.53
C SER A 423 24.08 -2.49 13.64
#